data_AF-A0A952NGX0-F1
#
_entry.id   AF-A0A952NGX0-F1
#
_cell.length_a   1.000
_cell.length_b   1.000
_cell.length_c   1.000
_cell.angle_alpha   90.00
_cell.angle_beta   90.00
_cell.angle_gamma   90.00
#
_symmetry.space_group_name_H-M   'P 1'
#
loop_
_entity.id
_entity.type
_entity.pdbx_description
1 polymer ?
#
loop_
_entity_poly.entity_id
_entity_poly.type
_entity_poly.pdbx_seq_one_letter_code
_entity_poly.pdbx_strand_id
1 'polypeptide(L)'
;MAQVLSAASAFNPGNDLWIVPDADNSRWVLKLDWYLNFQIQQAGRHAPSELSGGMNELLGEIDWPAPQIPPQKKNPLMISVDSRLPARWLVVVPHPEPLSDWIARLLEVWGGLRKPSLRVFLPTGLPAGRFNEEWKRHSHFDDMTLVLDQDSRAPDA
;
A
#
# COMPACT_ATOMS: atom_id res chain seq x y z
N MET A 1 -18.45 -7.31 -11.79
CA MET A 1 -17.13 -7.33 -12.46
C MET A 1 -16.49 -6.00 -12.22
N ALA A 2 -15.24 -5.99 -11.74
CA ALA A 2 -14.50 -4.76 -11.48
C ALA A 2 -14.35 -3.93 -12.76
N GLN A 3 -14.55 -2.62 -12.65
CA GLN A 3 -14.28 -1.69 -13.74
C GLN A 3 -12.77 -1.55 -13.90
N VAL A 4 -12.24 -1.73 -15.11
CA VAL A 4 -10.81 -1.59 -15.39
C VAL A 4 -10.55 -0.23 -16.05
N LEU A 5 -9.65 0.55 -15.47
CA LEU A 5 -9.20 1.85 -15.98
C LEU A 5 -7.78 1.75 -16.54
N SER A 6 -7.56 2.50 -17.61
CA SER A 6 -6.23 2.80 -18.14
C SER A 6 -5.53 3.86 -17.30
N ALA A 7 -4.24 4.07 -17.57
CA ALA A 7 -3.47 5.08 -16.88
C ALA A 7 -3.98 6.51 -17.09
N ALA A 8 -4.57 6.80 -18.26
CA ALA A 8 -5.13 8.12 -18.56
C ALA A 8 -6.35 8.47 -17.69
N SER A 9 -7.11 7.46 -17.27
CA SER A 9 -8.32 7.61 -16.44
C SER A 9 -8.07 7.32 -14.96
N ALA A 10 -6.83 7.00 -14.60
CA ALA A 10 -6.44 6.55 -13.25
C ALA A 10 -6.83 7.53 -12.14
N PHE A 11 -6.84 8.82 -12.46
CA PHE A 11 -7.11 9.91 -11.52
C PHE A 11 -8.53 10.48 -11.65
N ASN A 12 -9.44 9.81 -12.35
CA ASN A 12 -10.83 10.24 -12.41
C ASN A 12 -11.50 10.12 -11.04
N PRO A 13 -12.42 11.01 -10.65
CA PRO A 13 -13.18 10.86 -9.41
C PRO A 13 -14.02 9.57 -9.39
N GLY A 14 -14.39 9.11 -8.20
CA GLY A 14 -15.37 8.01 -8.04
C GLY A 14 -15.07 6.97 -6.96
N ASN A 15 -13.91 7.04 -6.29
CA ASN A 15 -13.60 6.13 -5.19
C ASN A 15 -12.94 6.85 -4.03
N ASP A 16 -13.42 6.62 -2.81
CA ASP A 16 -12.97 7.26 -1.58
C ASP A 16 -11.62 6.71 -1.11
N LEU A 17 -11.38 5.41 -1.33
CA LEU A 17 -10.17 4.72 -0.93
C LEU A 17 -9.38 4.26 -2.17
N TRP A 18 -8.15 4.73 -2.27
CA TRP A 18 -7.18 4.29 -3.26
C TRP A 18 -6.13 3.42 -2.57
N ILE A 19 -5.94 2.20 -3.06
CA ILE A 19 -4.86 1.33 -2.62
C ILE A 19 -3.80 1.25 -3.72
N VAL A 20 -2.56 1.58 -3.37
CA VAL A 20 -1.39 1.50 -4.25
C VAL A 20 -0.36 0.52 -3.68
N PRO A 21 0.43 -0.17 -4.52
CA PRO A 21 1.58 -0.95 -4.07
C PRO A 21 2.71 -0.01 -3.64
N ASP A 22 3.71 -0.54 -2.94
CA ASP A 22 4.94 0.19 -2.64
C ASP A 22 5.74 0.55 -3.90
N ALA A 23 6.60 1.56 -3.78
CA ALA A 23 7.36 2.12 -4.90
C ALA A 23 8.27 1.10 -5.59
N ASP A 24 8.76 0.10 -4.84
CA ASP A 24 9.59 -1.00 -5.35
C ASP A 24 8.83 -1.87 -6.37
N ASN A 25 7.50 -1.99 -6.20
CA ASN A 25 6.63 -2.87 -6.99
C ASN A 25 5.71 -2.10 -7.95
N SER A 26 5.69 -0.76 -7.88
CA SER A 26 4.75 0.05 -8.65
C SER A 26 5.25 1.43 -8.95
N ARG A 27 5.11 1.81 -10.22
CA ARG A 27 5.41 3.16 -10.69
C ARG A 27 4.29 4.15 -10.41
N TRP A 28 3.15 3.70 -9.91
CA TRP A 28 2.04 4.58 -9.55
C TRP A 28 2.45 5.63 -8.53
N VAL A 29 3.31 5.27 -7.57
CA VAL A 29 3.85 6.21 -6.57
C VAL A 29 4.58 7.39 -7.23
N LEU A 30 5.30 7.14 -8.33
CA LEU A 30 6.00 8.18 -9.10
C LEU A 30 5.06 9.06 -9.92
N LYS A 31 3.89 8.54 -10.28
CA LYS A 31 2.85 9.24 -11.05
C LYS A 31 1.90 10.07 -10.18
N LEU A 32 1.97 9.93 -8.86
CA LEU A 32 1.23 10.77 -7.91
C LEU A 32 1.83 12.18 -7.80
N ASP A 33 1.07 13.10 -7.18
CA ASP A 33 1.57 14.43 -6.82
C ASP A 33 2.90 14.35 -6.06
N TRP A 34 3.80 15.30 -6.33
CA TRP A 34 5.15 15.36 -5.77
C TRP A 34 5.14 15.25 -4.23
N TYR A 35 4.22 15.94 -3.58
CA TYR A 35 4.14 15.94 -2.12
C TYR A 35 3.72 14.58 -1.55
N LEU A 36 2.78 13.89 -2.20
CA LEU A 36 2.36 12.55 -1.79
C LEU A 36 3.51 11.56 -1.97
N ASN A 37 4.22 11.64 -3.09
CA ASN A 37 5.42 10.84 -3.30
C ASN A 37 6.47 11.11 -2.21
N PHE A 38 6.73 12.37 -1.86
CA PHE A 38 7.63 12.72 -0.75
C PHE A 38 7.21 12.09 0.59
N GLN A 39 5.93 12.16 0.94
CA GLN A 39 5.39 11.55 2.16
C GLN A 39 5.56 10.02 2.15
N ILE A 40 5.27 9.37 1.03
CA ILE A 40 5.41 7.92 0.85
C ILE A 40 6.88 7.50 0.99
N GLN A 41 7.80 8.23 0.36
CA GLN A 41 9.23 7.95 0.41
C GLN A 41 9.81 8.17 1.82
N GLN A 42 9.39 9.24 2.51
CA GLN A 42 9.82 9.51 3.88
C GLN A 42 9.36 8.40 4.82
N ALA A 43 8.08 8.01 4.72
CA ALA A 43 7.52 6.94 5.55
C ALA A 43 8.10 5.56 5.21
N GLY A 44 8.38 5.29 3.93
CA GLY A 44 8.98 4.02 3.49
C GLY A 44 10.39 3.78 4.02
N ARG A 45 11.12 4.85 4.38
CA ARG A 45 12.48 4.79 4.95
C ARG A 45 12.51 4.65 6.46
N HIS A 46 11.36 4.65 7.14
CA HIS A 46 11.32 4.42 8.57
C HIS A 46 11.74 2.97 8.87
N ALA A 47 12.97 2.80 9.34
CA ALA A 47 13.41 1.58 9.99
C ALA A 47 13.08 1.66 11.49
N PRO A 48 12.70 0.55 12.13
CA PRO A 48 12.64 0.50 13.59
C PRO A 48 14.03 0.86 14.13
N SER A 49 14.09 1.86 15.03
CA SER A 49 15.34 2.24 15.67
C SER A 49 15.76 1.14 16.64
N GLU A 50 17.03 0.76 16.58
CA GLU A 50 17.63 -0.01 17.66
C GLU A 50 17.74 0.87 18.93
N LEU A 51 17.64 0.24 20.09
CA LEU A 51 17.88 0.92 21.37
C LEU A 51 19.35 1.39 21.41
N SER A 52 19.57 2.65 21.78
CA SER A 52 20.92 3.20 21.93
C SER A 52 21.73 2.42 22.98
N GLY A 53 23.05 2.35 22.83
CA GLY A 53 23.95 1.66 23.77
C GLY A 53 23.71 2.04 25.24
N GLY A 54 23.65 3.34 25.55
CA GLY A 54 23.41 3.80 26.92
C GLY A 54 22.04 3.42 27.50
N MET A 55 21.02 3.22 26.66
CA MET A 55 19.72 2.72 27.12
C MET A 55 19.80 1.21 27.45
N ASN A 56 20.53 0.44 26.64
CA ASN A 56 20.78 -0.98 26.93
C ASN A 56 21.60 -1.17 28.23
N GLU A 57 22.56 -0.29 28.48
CA GLU A 57 23.34 -0.27 29.73
C GLU A 57 22.44 -0.01 30.94
N LEU A 58 21.64 1.07 30.91
CA LEU A 58 20.70 1.40 31.98
C LEU A 58 19.71 0.26 32.25
N LEU A 59 19.14 -0.35 31.20
CA LEU A 59 18.23 -1.48 31.31
C LEU A 59 18.89 -2.71 31.96
N GLY A 60 20.18 -2.94 31.65
CA GLY A 60 20.97 -3.99 32.28
C GLY A 60 21.25 -3.73 33.77
N GLU A 61 21.47 -2.46 34.16
CA GLU A 61 21.71 -2.09 35.57
C GLU A 61 20.49 -2.32 36.46
N ILE A 62 19.28 -2.10 35.94
CA ILE A 62 18.02 -2.23 36.69
C ILE A 62 17.36 -3.61 36.53
N ASP A 63 18.05 -4.57 35.89
CA ASP A 63 17.53 -5.90 35.53
C ASP A 63 16.15 -5.84 34.85
N TRP A 64 15.95 -4.81 34.01
CA TRP A 64 14.70 -4.59 33.30
C TRP A 64 14.81 -5.17 31.89
N PRO A 65 13.95 -6.13 31.51
CA PRO A 65 14.02 -6.72 30.19
C PRO A 65 13.71 -5.66 29.14
N ALA A 66 14.62 -5.49 28.18
CA ALA A 66 14.40 -4.57 27.06
C ALA A 66 13.08 -4.94 26.36
N PRO A 67 12.22 -3.94 26.08
CA PRO A 67 10.98 -4.21 25.35
C PRO A 67 11.36 -4.78 23.98
N GLN A 68 11.01 -6.05 23.77
CA GLN A 68 11.10 -6.71 22.48
C GLN A 68 10.01 -6.12 21.60
N ILE A 69 10.28 -4.99 20.95
CA ILE A 69 9.42 -4.48 19.90
C ILE A 69 9.80 -5.29 18.66
N PRO A 70 8.99 -6.29 18.25
CA PRO A 70 9.32 -7.05 17.07
C PRO A 70 9.45 -6.08 15.90
N PRO A 71 10.44 -6.25 15.01
CA PRO A 71 10.55 -5.43 13.82
C PRO A 71 9.21 -5.50 13.09
N GLN A 72 8.48 -4.39 13.07
CA GLN A 72 7.22 -4.35 12.36
C GLN A 72 7.54 -4.56 10.88
N LYS A 73 7.07 -5.68 10.30
CA LYS A 73 7.04 -5.86 8.85
C LYS A 73 6.43 -4.59 8.24
N LYS A 74 6.92 -4.14 7.07
CA LYS A 74 6.44 -2.94 6.37
C LYS A 74 4.90 -2.86 6.48
N ASN A 75 4.41 -1.99 7.36
CA ASN A 75 2.99 -1.83 7.62
C ASN A 75 2.36 -1.01 6.47
N PRO A 76 1.07 -1.19 6.18
CA PRO A 76 0.36 -0.30 5.28
C PRO A 76 0.49 1.15 5.76
N LEU A 77 0.82 2.05 4.85
CA LEU A 77 0.86 3.49 5.11
C LEU A 77 -0.44 4.12 4.63
N MET A 78 -1.17 4.79 5.51
CA MET A 78 -2.38 5.52 5.16
C MET A 78 -2.14 7.02 5.19
N ILE A 79 -2.50 7.70 4.10
CA ILE A 79 -2.39 9.14 3.91
C ILE A 79 -3.77 9.70 3.60
N SER A 80 -4.17 10.76 4.30
CA SER A 80 -5.34 11.56 3.92
C SER A 80 -4.97 12.42 2.71
N VAL A 81 -5.69 12.26 1.60
CA VAL A 81 -5.38 12.94 0.32
C VAL A 81 -6.48 13.90 -0.12
N ASP A 82 -7.40 14.20 0.80
CA ASP A 82 -8.45 15.20 0.62
C ASP A 82 -7.85 16.52 0.09
N SER A 83 -8.52 17.16 -0.86
CA SER A 83 -8.08 18.33 -1.65
C SER A 83 -6.92 18.16 -2.66
N ARG A 84 -6.21 17.02 -2.70
CA ARG A 84 -5.07 16.79 -3.64
C ARG A 84 -5.34 15.75 -4.70
N LEU A 85 -6.05 14.68 -4.33
CA LEU A 85 -6.54 13.67 -5.23
C LEU A 85 -8.06 13.59 -5.10
N PRO A 86 -8.78 13.11 -6.13
CA PRO A 86 -10.21 12.86 -6.02
C PRO A 86 -10.48 11.53 -5.28
N ALA A 87 -9.87 11.41 -4.10
CA ALA A 87 -9.99 10.35 -3.13
C ALA A 87 -9.91 10.96 -1.73
N ARG A 88 -10.46 10.27 -0.73
CA ARG A 88 -10.33 10.68 0.66
C ARG A 88 -9.04 10.13 1.27
N TRP A 89 -8.74 8.88 0.95
CA TRP A 89 -7.58 8.16 1.48
C TRP A 89 -6.77 7.50 0.38
N LEU A 90 -5.45 7.59 0.53
CA LEU A 90 -4.48 6.79 -0.20
C LEU A 90 -3.80 5.84 0.79
N VAL A 91 -3.84 4.55 0.50
CA VAL A 91 -3.12 3.55 1.29
C VAL A 91 -2.06 2.90 0.42
N VAL A 92 -0.81 2.96 0.86
CA VAL A 92 0.27 2.17 0.30
C VAL A 92 0.31 0.84 1.04
N VAL A 93 -0.05 -0.24 0.35
CA VAL A 93 0.07 -1.59 0.88
C VAL A 93 1.29 -2.22 0.22
N PRO A 94 2.40 -2.45 0.95
CA PRO A 94 3.57 -3.14 0.42
C PRO A 94 3.13 -4.44 -0.23
N HIS A 95 3.71 -4.79 -1.38
CA HIS A 95 3.36 -6.00 -2.10
C HIS A 95 4.27 -7.16 -1.66
N PRO A 96 3.91 -7.95 -0.62
CA PRO A 96 4.59 -9.20 -0.40
C PRO A 96 4.20 -10.17 -1.50
N GLU A 97 5.18 -10.90 -2.04
CA GLU A 97 4.86 -12.19 -2.63
C GLU A 97 4.55 -13.18 -1.51
N PRO A 98 3.52 -14.03 -1.64
CA PRO A 98 2.65 -14.25 -2.81
C PRO A 98 1.45 -13.27 -2.92
N LEU A 99 0.86 -13.16 -4.12
CA LEU A 99 -0.29 -12.28 -4.43
C LEU A 99 -1.50 -12.48 -3.48
N SER A 100 -1.74 -13.70 -3.02
CA SER A 100 -2.80 -14.03 -2.05
C SER A 100 -2.65 -13.23 -0.75
N ASP A 101 -1.41 -13.10 -0.26
CA ASP A 101 -1.11 -12.41 0.99
C ASP A 101 -1.30 -10.90 0.83
N TRP A 102 -0.97 -10.37 -0.35
CA TRP A 102 -1.28 -8.98 -0.68
C TRP A 102 -2.79 -8.76 -0.67
N ILE A 103 -3.58 -9.59 -1.36
CA ILE A 103 -5.05 -9.48 -1.39
C ILE A 103 -5.66 -9.59 0.01
N ALA A 104 -5.19 -10.52 0.84
CA ALA A 104 -5.64 -10.64 2.23
C ALA A 104 -5.41 -9.34 3.01
N ARG A 105 -4.25 -8.69 2.84
CA ARG A 105 -3.96 -7.38 3.44
C ARG A 105 -4.84 -6.26 2.90
N LEU A 106 -5.11 -6.24 1.58
CA LEU A 106 -6.06 -5.27 1.01
C LEU A 106 -7.43 -5.39 1.67
N LEU A 107 -7.93 -6.62 1.83
CA LEU A 107 -9.22 -6.90 2.44
C LEU A 107 -9.25 -6.54 3.93
N GLU A 108 -8.15 -6.77 4.65
CA GLU A 108 -8.01 -6.36 6.05
C GLU A 108 -8.09 -4.83 6.20
N VAL A 109 -7.30 -4.09 5.41
CA VAL A 109 -7.33 -2.61 5.41
C VAL A 109 -8.72 -2.10 5.03
N TRP A 110 -9.28 -2.61 3.94
CA TRP A 110 -10.59 -2.20 3.44
C TRP A 110 -11.70 -2.51 4.44
N GLY A 111 -11.66 -3.69 5.07
CA GLY A 111 -12.57 -4.09 6.13
C GLY A 111 -12.46 -3.20 7.38
N GLY A 112 -11.24 -2.89 7.81
CA GLY A 112 -10.96 -1.99 8.94
C GLY A 112 -11.49 -0.57 8.72
N LEU A 113 -11.54 -0.11 7.46
CA LEU A 113 -12.08 1.20 7.08
C LEU A 113 -13.60 1.20 6.84
N ARG A 114 -14.32 0.14 7.22
CA ARG A 114 -15.77 -0.03 6.98
C ARG A 114 -16.15 -0.07 5.51
N LYS A 115 -15.27 -0.64 4.67
CA LYS A 115 -15.53 -0.97 3.26
C LYS A 115 -15.96 0.24 2.40
N PRO A 116 -15.15 1.32 2.33
CA PRO A 116 -15.43 2.45 1.44
C PRO A 116 -15.35 2.04 -0.04
N SER A 117 -15.79 2.92 -0.95
CA SER A 117 -15.64 2.70 -2.39
C SER A 117 -14.15 2.54 -2.76
N LEU A 118 -13.81 1.46 -3.46
CA LEU A 118 -12.43 0.97 -3.58
C LEU A 118 -11.87 1.10 -4.99
N ARG A 119 -10.69 1.71 -5.09
CA ARG A 119 -9.83 1.67 -6.27
C ARG A 119 -8.50 1.02 -5.93
N VAL A 120 -8.11 0.02 -6.71
CA VAL A 120 -6.84 -0.68 -6.55
C VAL A 120 -5.95 -0.44 -7.76
N PHE A 121 -4.77 0.09 -7.51
CA PHE A 121 -3.72 0.24 -8.50
C PHE A 121 -2.87 -1.03 -8.48
N LEU A 122 -2.74 -1.71 -9.61
CA LEU A 122 -2.01 -2.97 -9.67
C LEU A 122 -0.48 -2.74 -9.72
N PRO A 123 0.32 -3.66 -9.15
CA PRO A 123 1.76 -3.70 -9.35
C PRO A 123 2.13 -3.77 -10.83
N THR A 124 3.32 -3.26 -11.15
CA THR A 124 3.83 -3.25 -12.52
C THR A 124 3.91 -4.69 -13.05
N GLY A 125 3.31 -4.96 -14.22
CA GLY A 125 3.32 -6.28 -14.84
C GLY A 125 2.27 -7.28 -14.30
N LEU A 126 1.47 -6.93 -13.30
CA LEU A 126 0.38 -7.79 -12.84
C LEU A 126 -0.87 -7.65 -13.74
N PRO A 127 -1.31 -8.71 -14.44
CA PRO A 127 -2.51 -8.63 -15.28
C PRO A 127 -3.79 -8.63 -14.44
N ALA A 128 -4.80 -7.87 -14.90
CA ALA A 128 -6.11 -7.78 -14.26
C ALA A 128 -6.78 -9.15 -14.04
N GLY A 129 -6.62 -10.07 -14.99
CA GLY A 129 -7.21 -11.41 -14.93
C GLY A 129 -6.73 -12.20 -13.71
N ARG A 130 -5.41 -12.27 -13.52
CA ARG A 130 -4.79 -12.95 -12.37
C ARG A 130 -5.22 -12.32 -11.05
N PHE A 131 -5.28 -10.99 -10.98
CA PHE A 131 -5.78 -10.30 -9.79
C PHE A 131 -7.25 -10.65 -9.50
N ASN A 132 -8.12 -10.59 -10.52
CA ASN A 132 -9.55 -10.89 -10.36
C ASN A 132 -9.82 -12.34 -9.94
N GLU A 133 -9.07 -13.30 -10.48
CA GLU A 133 -9.16 -14.70 -10.09
C GLU A 133 -8.84 -14.89 -8.61
N GLU A 134 -7.74 -14.29 -8.15
CA GLU A 134 -7.31 -14.40 -6.76
C GLU A 134 -8.22 -13.61 -5.81
N TRP A 135 -8.71 -12.45 -6.23
CA TRP A 135 -9.68 -11.65 -5.48
C TRP A 135 -10.98 -12.42 -5.23
N LYS A 136 -11.52 -13.08 -6.24
CA LYS A 136 -12.75 -13.88 -6.14
C LYS A 136 -12.63 -15.07 -5.18
N ARG A 137 -11.42 -15.57 -4.95
CA ARG A 137 -11.19 -16.63 -3.95
C ARG A 137 -11.33 -16.10 -2.52
N HIS A 138 -11.08 -14.81 -2.30
CA HIS A 138 -11.04 -14.20 -0.97
C HIS A 138 -12.26 -13.31 -0.68
N SER A 139 -12.95 -12.80 -1.72
CA SER A 139 -14.05 -11.84 -1.57
C SER A 139 -15.11 -12.01 -2.65
N HIS A 140 -16.37 -11.80 -2.26
CA HIS A 140 -17.51 -11.71 -3.17
C HIS A 140 -17.81 -10.27 -3.61
N PHE A 141 -17.02 -9.30 -3.19
CA PHE A 141 -17.20 -7.91 -3.56
C PHE A 141 -16.68 -7.64 -4.98
N ASP A 142 -17.58 -7.20 -5.86
CA ASP A 142 -17.28 -6.99 -7.28
C ASP A 142 -17.24 -5.52 -7.71
N ASP A 143 -17.65 -4.59 -6.83
CA ASP A 143 -17.77 -3.16 -7.12
C ASP A 143 -16.50 -2.39 -6.78
N MET A 144 -15.40 -2.80 -7.41
CA MET A 144 -14.10 -2.13 -7.30
C MET A 144 -13.62 -1.64 -8.66
N THR A 145 -12.76 -0.63 -8.62
CA THR A 145 -12.07 -0.13 -9.80
C THR A 145 -10.63 -0.61 -9.79
N LEU A 146 -10.17 -1.25 -10.87
CA LEU A 146 -8.77 -1.64 -11.06
C LEU A 146 -8.07 -0.68 -12.00
N VAL A 147 -6.85 -0.27 -11.65
CA VAL A 147 -6.02 0.58 -12.51
C VAL A 147 -4.79 -0.19 -12.94
N LEU A 148 -4.60 -0.33 -14.24
CA LEU A 148 -3.46 -1.05 -14.83
C LEU A 148 -2.32 -0.09 -15.13
N ASP A 149 -1.11 -0.46 -14.72
CA ASP A 149 0.08 0.22 -15.22
C ASP A 149 0.33 -0.21 -16.67
N GLN A 150 0.10 0.70 -17.61
CA GLN A 150 0.21 0.45 -19.06
C GLN A 150 1.63 0.68 -19.60
N ASP A 151 2.58 1.08 -18.75
CA ASP A 151 3.94 1.36 -19.19
C ASP A 151 4.77 0.07 -19.16
N SER A 152 5.09 -0.46 -20.35
CA SER A 152 5.80 -1.72 -20.54
C SER A 152 7.31 -1.64 -20.30
N ARG A 153 7.84 -0.46 -19.97
CA ARG A 153 9.24 -0.28 -19.62
C ARG A 153 9.47 -0.80 -18.20
N ALA A 154 10.43 -1.70 -17.98
CA ALA A 154 10.79 -2.14 -16.63
C ALA A 154 11.28 -0.95 -15.80
N PRO A 155 11.00 -0.85 -14.48
CA PRO A 155 11.68 0.11 -13.62
C PRO A 155 13.19 -0.11 -13.79
N ASP A 156 13.90 0.89 -14.31
CA ASP A 156 15.35 0.86 -14.34
C ASP A 156 15.83 0.78 -12.88
N ALA A 157 16.50 -0.33 -12.56
CA ALA A 157 17.01 -0.65 -11.23
C ALA A 157 18.22 0.22 -10.87
#